data_AF-A0A218X251-F1
#
_entry.id   AF-A0A218X251-F1
#
_cell.length_a   1.000
_cell.length_b   1.000
_cell.length_c   1.000
_cell.angle_alpha   90.00
_cell.angle_beta   90.00
_cell.angle_gamma   90.00
#
_symmetry.space_group_name_H-M   'P 1'
#
loop_
_entity.id
_entity.type
_entity.pdbx_description
1 polymer ?
#
loop_
_entity_poly.entity_id
_entity_poly.type
_entity_poly.pdbx_seq_one_letter_code
_entity_poly.pdbx_strand_id
1 'polypeptide(L)'
;MPKIPRDFLIPRRDMSKDGSKRDFAARTPCTKQILALSTRCSPRRVVRLFPEFNEAKRAAVEEIGFGGLLQLPRTRLGRDLCRFIIDCYDPDRCMIVLLGRPKAVTLDEVNRVLGVNSTGPPVHPKGEVAELMKEIMKSPGKLHCSCLGRLLADPNQLADKKFKRIVVLFLIGTIFCTKSDINVPREYLHSVVDVSKIGAYNRAQLILDKLSEGARNYKKAKQTYMMCFAFFLMEYIRKTDP
;
A
#
# COMPACT_ATOMS: atom_id res chain seq x y z
N MET A 1 -37.09 -22.94 5.17
CA MET A 1 -35.66 -22.74 4.89
C MET A 1 -35.51 -21.90 3.62
N PRO A 2 -34.85 -20.73 3.64
CA PRO A 2 -34.72 -19.91 2.44
C PRO A 2 -33.73 -20.55 1.46
N LYS A 3 -34.15 -20.71 0.20
CA LYS A 3 -33.34 -21.29 -0.88
C LYS A 3 -32.31 -20.27 -1.37
N ILE A 4 -31.04 -20.68 -1.40
CA ILE A 4 -29.93 -19.88 -1.95
C ILE A 4 -30.15 -19.71 -3.47
N PRO A 5 -30.07 -18.49 -4.03
CA PRO A 5 -30.16 -18.25 -5.47
C PRO A 5 -29.05 -19.00 -6.23
N ARG A 6 -29.41 -19.64 -7.36
CA ARG A 6 -28.50 -20.50 -8.16
C ARG A 6 -27.30 -19.75 -8.77
N ASP A 7 -27.29 -18.42 -8.70
CA ASP A 7 -26.27 -17.57 -9.32
C ASP A 7 -24.94 -17.52 -8.53
N PHE A 8 -24.89 -18.12 -7.34
CA PHE A 8 -23.68 -18.20 -6.50
C PHE A 8 -22.89 -19.51 -6.62
N LEU A 9 -23.28 -20.42 -7.52
CA LEU A 9 -22.52 -21.65 -7.76
C LEU A 9 -21.43 -21.40 -8.81
N ILE A 10 -20.18 -21.42 -8.35
CA ILE A 10 -18.99 -21.42 -9.23
C ILE A 10 -19.05 -22.66 -10.13
N PRO A 11 -19.03 -22.54 -11.47
CA PRO A 11 -19.08 -23.70 -12.35
C PRO A 11 -17.82 -24.56 -12.17
N ARG A 12 -18.00 -25.86 -11.89
CA ARG A 12 -16.91 -26.84 -12.00
C ARG A 12 -16.50 -26.93 -13.47
N ARG A 13 -15.20 -26.80 -13.76
CA ARG A 13 -14.65 -27.06 -15.09
C ARG A 13 -14.59 -28.57 -15.30
N ASP A 14 -15.47 -29.09 -16.16
CA ASP A 14 -15.26 -30.40 -16.77
C ASP A 14 -14.41 -30.24 -18.04
N MET A 15 -13.40 -31.10 -18.14
CA MET A 15 -12.50 -31.21 -19.28
C MET A 15 -12.96 -32.37 -20.16
N SER A 16 -13.54 -32.10 -21.33
CA SER A 16 -13.57 -33.06 -22.47
C SER A 16 -13.96 -32.37 -23.78
N LYS A 17 -13.63 -33.05 -24.89
CA LYS A 17 -13.28 -32.54 -26.22
C LYS A 17 -14.47 -32.45 -27.21
N ASP A 18 -14.25 -31.62 -28.23
CA ASP A 18 -14.62 -31.78 -29.65
C ASP A 18 -15.89 -31.09 -30.22
N GLY A 19 -15.73 -30.54 -31.44
CA GLY A 19 -16.75 -30.55 -32.49
C GLY A 19 -17.70 -29.35 -32.72
N SER A 20 -17.33 -28.49 -33.69
CA SER A 20 -18.19 -27.83 -34.70
C SER A 20 -19.12 -26.63 -34.34
N LYS A 21 -19.17 -25.71 -35.31
CA LYS A 21 -19.75 -24.36 -35.33
C LYS A 21 -21.28 -24.34 -35.23
N ARG A 22 -21.82 -23.31 -34.56
CA ARG A 22 -23.03 -22.57 -34.97
C ARG A 22 -23.09 -21.22 -34.26
N ASP A 23 -23.19 -20.16 -35.07
CA ASP A 23 -23.34 -18.78 -34.64
C ASP A 23 -24.68 -18.55 -33.93
N PHE A 24 -24.61 -18.11 -32.68
CA PHE A 24 -25.66 -17.34 -32.04
C PHE A 24 -24.95 -16.23 -31.25
N ALA A 25 -25.03 -15.01 -31.77
CA ALA A 25 -24.54 -13.81 -31.11
C ALA A 25 -25.40 -13.51 -29.86
N ALA A 26 -25.23 -14.31 -28.81
CA ALA A 26 -25.66 -13.97 -27.48
C ALA A 26 -24.66 -12.97 -26.91
N ARG A 27 -25.14 -11.79 -26.51
CA ARG A 27 -24.36 -10.80 -25.77
C ARG A 27 -23.77 -11.46 -24.53
N THR A 28 -22.51 -11.85 -24.61
CA THR A 28 -21.72 -12.30 -23.46
C THR A 28 -21.80 -11.20 -22.40
N PRO A 29 -22.24 -11.49 -21.17
CA PRO A 29 -22.09 -10.55 -20.07
C PRO A 29 -20.62 -10.17 -20.02
N CYS A 30 -20.31 -8.88 -20.03
CA CYS A 30 -18.97 -8.35 -19.92
C CYS A 30 -18.22 -9.12 -18.82
N THR A 31 -17.35 -10.05 -19.23
CA THR A 31 -16.45 -10.75 -18.32
C THR A 31 -15.56 -9.65 -17.77
N LYS A 32 -15.94 -9.06 -16.63
CA LYS A 32 -15.07 -8.11 -15.92
C LYS A 32 -13.76 -8.86 -15.75
N GLN A 33 -12.74 -8.46 -16.51
CA GLN A 33 -11.44 -9.10 -16.46
C GLN A 33 -11.02 -9.14 -14.99
N ILE A 34 -10.78 -10.35 -14.48
CA ILE A 34 -10.33 -10.53 -13.10
C ILE A 34 -8.90 -9.99 -13.06
N LEU A 35 -8.73 -8.74 -12.62
CA LEU A 35 -7.40 -8.17 -12.44
C LEU A 35 -6.71 -8.86 -11.27
N ALA A 36 -5.67 -9.63 -11.57
CA ALA A 36 -4.82 -10.21 -10.55
C ALA A 36 -4.05 -9.10 -9.82
N LEU A 37 -4.22 -9.03 -8.49
CA LEU A 37 -3.48 -8.08 -7.67
C LEU A 37 -1.98 -8.38 -7.72
N SER A 38 -1.20 -7.34 -7.99
CA SER A 38 0.27 -7.41 -8.07
C SER A 38 0.89 -7.39 -6.68
N THR A 39 1.90 -8.23 -6.47
CA THR A 39 2.64 -8.36 -5.21
C THR A 39 3.74 -7.30 -5.03
N ARG A 40 3.87 -6.34 -5.96
CA ARG A 40 4.87 -5.26 -5.91
C ARG A 40 4.70 -4.38 -4.67
N CYS A 41 3.45 -4.09 -4.28
CA CYS A 41 3.19 -3.48 -2.99
C CYS A 41 3.25 -4.54 -1.89
N SER A 42 4.20 -4.43 -0.98
CA SER A 42 4.51 -5.52 -0.06
C SER A 42 4.78 -5.02 1.36
N PRO A 43 3.71 -4.86 2.17
CA PRO A 43 3.83 -4.69 3.62
C PRO A 43 4.73 -5.74 4.27
N ARG A 44 4.76 -6.96 3.68
CA ARG A 44 5.65 -8.06 4.08
C ARG A 44 7.12 -7.65 4.11
N ARG A 45 7.58 -6.72 3.26
CA ARG A 45 8.97 -6.24 3.28
C ARG A 45 9.26 -5.41 4.53
N VAL A 46 8.33 -4.54 4.93
CA VAL A 46 8.43 -3.73 6.15
C VAL A 46 8.36 -4.63 7.39
N VAL A 47 7.35 -5.50 7.45
CA VAL A 47 7.09 -6.40 8.59
C VAL A 47 8.20 -7.44 8.80
N ARG A 48 8.99 -7.73 7.77
CA ARG A 48 10.20 -8.57 7.88
C ARG A 48 11.44 -7.80 8.33
N LEU A 49 11.56 -6.55 7.93
CA LEU A 49 12.76 -5.73 8.12
C LEU A 49 12.82 -5.13 9.53
N PHE A 50 11.70 -4.56 9.99
CA PHE A 50 11.67 -3.80 11.23
C PHE A 50 11.98 -4.62 12.50
N PRO A 51 11.62 -5.91 12.60
CA PRO A 51 12.03 -6.75 13.72
C PRO A 51 13.54 -6.97 13.84
N GLU A 52 14.31 -6.77 12.77
CA GLU A 52 15.78 -6.93 12.76
C GLU A 52 16.50 -5.64 13.21
N PHE A 53 15.77 -4.57 13.52
CA PHE A 53 16.35 -3.32 13.98
C PHE A 53 16.75 -3.40 15.45
N ASN A 54 17.99 -2.99 15.75
CA ASN A 54 18.42 -2.74 17.12
C ASN A 54 17.68 -1.54 17.73
N GLU A 55 17.85 -1.34 19.04
CA GLU A 55 17.17 -0.29 19.80
C GLU A 55 17.38 1.10 19.22
N ALA A 56 18.62 1.46 18.85
CA ALA A 56 18.93 2.76 18.24
C ALA A 56 18.17 2.99 16.91
N LYS A 57 18.09 1.98 16.05
CA LYS A 57 17.33 2.06 14.80
C LYS A 57 15.82 2.18 15.06
N ARG A 58 15.28 1.49 16.07
CA ARG A 58 13.86 1.59 16.45
C ARG A 58 13.52 2.97 17.00
N ALA A 59 14.33 3.49 17.92
CA ALA A 59 14.19 4.85 18.45
C ALA A 59 14.24 5.90 17.33
N ALA A 60 15.16 5.73 16.36
CA ALA A 60 15.23 6.64 15.22
C ALA A 60 13.99 6.60 14.32
N VAL A 61 13.29 5.47 14.20
CA VAL A 61 12.00 5.33 13.47
C VAL A 61 10.85 5.98 14.24
N GLU A 62 10.84 5.86 15.57
CA GLU A 62 9.87 6.50 16.45
C GLU A 62 10.00 8.01 16.42
N GLU A 63 11.22 8.53 16.52
CA GLU A 63 11.53 9.97 16.51
C GLU A 63 11.00 10.68 15.25
N ILE A 64 11.03 10.01 14.10
CA ILE A 64 10.52 10.56 12.83
C ILE A 64 9.02 10.33 12.60
N GLY A 65 8.30 9.85 13.62
CA GLY A 65 6.84 9.71 13.58
C GLY A 65 6.32 8.46 12.86
N PHE A 66 7.12 7.39 12.78
CA PHE A 66 6.75 6.11 12.15
C PHE A 66 6.77 4.92 13.12
N GLY A 67 6.78 5.20 14.43
CA GLY A 67 6.85 4.17 15.49
C GLY A 67 5.74 3.13 15.42
N GLY A 68 4.51 3.51 15.05
CA GLY A 68 3.41 2.55 14.94
C GLY A 68 3.64 1.45 13.89
N LEU A 69 4.49 1.72 12.88
CA LEU A 69 4.83 0.72 11.87
C LEU A 69 5.73 -0.40 12.41
N LEU A 70 6.45 -0.16 13.51
CA LEU A 70 7.27 -1.18 14.19
C LEU A 70 6.42 -2.32 14.76
N GLN A 71 5.12 -2.07 14.99
CA GLN A 71 4.18 -3.00 15.63
C GLN A 71 3.22 -3.65 14.63
N LEU A 72 3.43 -3.47 13.32
CA LEU A 72 2.55 -4.06 12.31
C LEU A 72 2.54 -5.59 12.38
N PRO A 73 1.35 -6.22 12.37
CA PRO A 73 1.25 -7.66 12.49
C PRO A 73 1.80 -8.39 11.26
N ARG A 74 2.29 -9.62 11.48
CA ARG A 74 2.68 -10.57 10.43
C ARG A 74 1.46 -11.22 9.79
N THR A 75 0.57 -10.43 9.18
CA THR A 75 -0.63 -10.93 8.51
C THR A 75 -0.32 -11.45 7.10
N ARG A 76 -0.74 -12.67 6.79
CA ARG A 76 -0.77 -13.19 5.40
C ARG A 76 -2.15 -12.95 4.82
N LEU A 77 -2.22 -12.24 3.70
CA LEU A 77 -3.48 -11.98 3.01
C LEU A 77 -3.52 -12.68 1.66
N GLY A 78 -4.58 -13.46 1.45
CA GLY A 78 -4.88 -14.08 0.16
C GLY A 78 -5.28 -13.03 -0.86
N ARG A 79 -4.89 -13.21 -2.12
CA ARG A 79 -5.18 -12.23 -3.19
C ARG A 79 -6.67 -12.02 -3.41
N ASP A 80 -7.47 -13.07 -3.28
CA ASP A 80 -8.93 -12.97 -3.46
C ASP A 80 -9.60 -12.19 -2.33
N LEU A 81 -9.13 -12.35 -1.09
CA LEU A 81 -9.57 -11.54 0.04
C LEU A 81 -9.18 -10.08 -0.16
N CYS A 82 -7.92 -9.80 -0.52
CA CYS A 82 -7.48 -8.45 -0.83
C CYS A 82 -8.35 -7.80 -1.92
N ARG A 83 -8.66 -8.55 -2.98
CA ARG A 83 -9.54 -8.07 -4.05
C ARG A 83 -10.92 -7.71 -3.53
N PHE A 84 -11.55 -8.62 -2.80
CA PHE A 84 -12.87 -8.41 -2.21
C PHE A 84 -12.94 -7.12 -1.39
N ILE A 85 -11.92 -6.85 -0.58
CA ILE A 85 -11.86 -5.66 0.27
C ILE A 85 -11.71 -4.37 -0.54
N ILE A 86 -10.88 -4.38 -1.58
CA ILE A 86 -10.73 -3.23 -2.47
C ILE A 86 -12.03 -2.99 -3.25
N ASP A 87 -12.75 -4.06 -3.65
CA ASP A 87 -14.04 -3.95 -4.33
C ASP A 87 -15.09 -3.29 -3.41
N CYS A 88 -15.06 -3.60 -2.11
CA CYS A 88 -15.91 -3.01 -1.07
C CYS A 88 -15.58 -1.55 -0.71
N TYR A 89 -14.41 -1.03 -1.10
CA TYR A 89 -14.02 0.35 -0.80
C TYR A 89 -14.56 1.32 -1.86
N ASP A 90 -15.33 2.33 -1.43
CA ASP A 90 -15.77 3.48 -2.22
C ASP A 90 -14.72 4.60 -2.12
N PRO A 91 -13.96 4.88 -3.19
CA PRO A 91 -12.89 5.88 -3.16
C PRO A 91 -13.37 7.33 -3.29
N ASP A 92 -14.63 7.56 -3.66
CA ASP A 92 -15.18 8.91 -3.81
C ASP A 92 -15.79 9.38 -2.47
N ARG A 93 -16.25 8.44 -1.65
CA ARG A 93 -16.71 8.70 -0.27
C ARG A 93 -15.66 8.41 0.80
N CYS A 94 -14.53 7.80 0.44
CA CYS A 94 -13.54 7.27 1.38
C CYS A 94 -14.18 6.33 2.43
N MET A 95 -15.02 5.39 1.98
CA MET A 95 -15.74 4.47 2.86
C MET A 95 -15.51 3.02 2.44
N ILE A 96 -15.45 2.11 3.40
CA ILE A 96 -15.59 0.68 3.13
C ILE A 96 -17.01 0.22 3.44
N VAL A 97 -17.62 -0.54 2.52
CA VAL A 97 -18.97 -1.07 2.67
C VAL A 97 -18.90 -2.59 2.70
N LEU A 98 -18.88 -3.16 3.91
CA LEU A 98 -18.89 -4.61 4.12
C LEU A 98 -20.28 -5.03 4.57
N LEU A 99 -20.87 -5.99 3.86
CA LEU A 99 -22.20 -6.54 4.19
C LEU A 99 -23.27 -5.43 4.37
N GLY A 100 -23.20 -4.37 3.56
CA GLY A 100 -24.13 -3.24 3.62
C GLY A 100 -23.87 -2.23 4.74
N ARG A 101 -22.80 -2.38 5.53
CA ARG A 101 -22.45 -1.47 6.64
C ARG A 101 -21.34 -0.51 6.18
N PRO A 102 -21.66 0.78 5.93
CA PRO A 102 -20.66 1.76 5.54
C PRO A 102 -19.81 2.18 6.75
N LYS A 103 -18.50 2.25 6.56
CA LYS A 103 -17.55 2.76 7.55
C LYS A 103 -16.57 3.74 6.90
N ALA A 104 -16.45 4.93 7.47
CA ALA A 104 -15.58 5.98 6.95
C ALA A 104 -14.12 5.74 7.32
N VAL A 105 -13.24 5.84 6.32
CA VAL A 105 -11.79 5.80 6.50
C VAL A 105 -11.30 7.25 6.58
N THR A 106 -11.13 7.75 7.80
CA THR A 106 -10.67 9.12 8.08
C THR A 106 -9.15 9.18 8.27
N LEU A 107 -8.58 10.38 8.41
CA LEU A 107 -7.16 10.55 8.73
C LEU A 107 -6.80 9.96 10.10
N ASP A 108 -7.69 10.10 11.08
CA ASP A 108 -7.51 9.53 12.42
C ASP A 108 -7.52 8.01 12.37
N GLU A 109 -8.30 7.42 11.46
CA GLU A 109 -8.28 5.98 11.23
C GLU A 109 -6.96 5.50 10.63
N VAL A 110 -6.40 6.26 9.69
CA VAL A 110 -5.07 5.98 9.17
C VAL A 110 -4.00 6.10 10.26
N ASN A 111 -4.08 7.13 11.11
CA ASN A 111 -3.21 7.29 12.27
C ASN A 111 -3.36 6.11 13.24
N ARG A 112 -4.58 5.70 13.61
CA ARG A 112 -4.81 4.60 14.55
C ARG A 112 -4.31 3.26 14.03
N VAL A 113 -4.39 3.02 12.73
CA VAL A 113 -3.96 1.75 12.12
C VAL A 113 -2.44 1.71 11.94
N LEU A 114 -1.83 2.79 11.41
CA LEU A 114 -0.42 2.81 10.99
C LEU A 114 0.52 3.59 11.93
N GLY A 115 -0.02 4.38 12.86
CA GLY A 115 0.71 5.24 13.77
C GLY A 115 1.53 6.33 13.07
N VAL A 116 0.96 6.94 12.02
CA VAL A 116 1.57 8.04 11.26
C VAL A 116 0.81 9.34 11.49
N ASN A 117 1.49 10.48 11.48
CA ASN A 117 0.88 11.78 11.75
C ASN A 117 -0.29 12.11 10.79
N SER A 118 -1.44 12.51 11.34
CA SER A 118 -2.68 12.91 10.63
C SER A 118 -2.88 14.41 10.52
N THR A 119 -1.95 15.21 11.04
CA THR A 119 -2.01 16.67 11.08
C THR A 119 -0.80 17.30 10.39
N GLY A 120 -0.79 18.63 10.27
CA GLY A 120 0.33 19.36 9.68
C GLY A 120 0.26 19.49 8.15
N PRO A 121 1.33 19.98 7.51
CA PRO A 121 1.34 20.24 6.08
C PRO A 121 1.23 18.95 5.25
N PRO A 122 0.50 18.97 4.12
CA PRO A 122 0.43 17.84 3.22
C PRO A 122 1.76 17.61 2.50
N VAL A 123 1.96 16.38 2.04
CA VAL A 123 3.11 16.01 1.19
C VAL A 123 2.74 16.23 -0.27
N HIS A 124 3.11 17.37 -0.83
CA HIS A 124 2.80 17.68 -2.23
C HIS A 124 3.62 16.81 -3.20
N PRO A 125 3.08 16.34 -4.33
CA PRO A 125 3.84 15.55 -5.32
C PRO A 125 4.77 16.43 -6.18
N LYS A 126 5.43 17.41 -5.59
CA LYS A 126 6.40 18.32 -6.23
C LYS A 126 7.35 18.85 -5.16
N GLY A 127 8.65 18.87 -5.47
CA GLY A 127 9.64 19.52 -4.63
C GLY A 127 11.06 19.28 -5.13
N GLU A 128 11.98 20.16 -4.72
CA GLU A 128 13.39 20.11 -5.07
C GLU A 128 14.11 18.97 -4.34
N VAL A 129 14.91 18.19 -5.07
CA VAL A 129 15.55 16.96 -4.56
C VAL A 129 17.00 16.82 -4.99
N ALA A 130 17.58 17.80 -5.68
CA ALA A 130 18.90 17.69 -6.29
C ALA A 130 20.01 17.37 -5.27
N GLU A 131 20.01 18.05 -4.12
CA GLU A 131 21.01 17.85 -3.05
C GLU A 131 20.83 16.49 -2.35
N LEU A 132 19.59 16.13 -2.02
CA LEU A 132 19.26 14.83 -1.44
C LEU A 132 19.70 13.67 -2.33
N MET A 133 19.54 13.81 -3.65
CA MET A 133 19.96 12.80 -4.61
C MET A 133 21.49 12.65 -4.62
N LYS A 134 22.28 13.71 -4.45
CA LYS A 134 23.75 13.61 -4.32
C LYS A 134 24.18 12.92 -3.02
N GLU A 135 23.46 13.14 -1.92
CA GLU A 135 23.81 12.60 -0.61
C GLU A 135 23.40 11.11 -0.45
N ILE A 136 22.22 10.75 -0.96
CA ILE A 136 21.69 9.39 -0.88
C ILE A 136 22.17 8.54 -2.05
N MET A 137 22.40 9.13 -3.22
CA MET A 137 22.80 8.42 -4.43
C MET A 137 24.20 8.86 -4.88
N LYS A 138 25.12 7.91 -5.01
CA LYS A 138 26.46 8.16 -5.56
C LYS A 138 26.47 8.51 -7.05
N SER A 139 25.33 8.39 -7.75
CA SER A 139 25.19 8.67 -9.19
C SER A 139 23.74 9.07 -9.53
N PRO A 140 23.44 9.66 -10.71
CA PRO A 140 22.10 10.14 -11.09
C PRO A 140 21.05 9.04 -11.35
N GLY A 141 21.25 7.84 -10.81
CA GLY A 141 20.40 6.67 -11.03
C GLY A 141 19.02 6.75 -10.38
N LYS A 142 18.19 5.73 -10.62
CA LYS A 142 16.89 5.61 -9.93
C LYS A 142 17.08 4.97 -8.55
N LEU A 143 16.29 5.40 -7.57
CA LEU A 143 16.37 4.87 -6.21
C LEU A 143 15.56 3.58 -6.08
N HIS A 144 16.24 2.44 -6.20
CA HIS A 144 15.58 1.14 -6.17
C HIS A 144 15.15 0.72 -4.75
N CYS A 145 13.89 0.33 -4.57
CA CYS A 145 13.37 -0.05 -3.26
C CYS A 145 14.12 -1.24 -2.62
N SER A 146 14.69 -2.17 -3.40
CA SER A 146 15.51 -3.27 -2.82
C SER A 146 16.87 -2.80 -2.31
N CYS A 147 17.46 -1.76 -2.91
CA CYS A 147 18.71 -1.19 -2.42
C CYS A 147 18.49 -0.53 -1.06
N LEU A 148 17.41 0.24 -0.90
CA LEU A 148 17.02 0.79 0.39
C LEU A 148 16.79 -0.28 1.45
N GLY A 149 16.09 -1.37 1.09
CA GLY A 149 15.88 -2.49 2.00
C GLY A 149 17.19 -3.15 2.46
N ARG A 150 18.17 -3.30 1.56
CA ARG A 150 19.51 -3.83 1.91
C ARG A 150 20.28 -2.90 2.85
N LEU A 151 20.26 -1.59 2.60
CA LEU A 151 20.91 -0.60 3.46
C LEU A 151 20.31 -0.60 4.87
N LEU A 152 18.99 -0.72 4.98
CA LEU A 152 18.32 -0.78 6.28
C LEU A 152 18.64 -2.08 7.05
N ALA A 153 18.78 -3.19 6.32
CA ALA A 153 19.09 -4.51 6.89
C ALA A 153 20.55 -4.65 7.32
N ASP A 154 21.45 -3.78 6.86
CA ASP A 154 22.87 -3.82 7.25
C ASP A 154 23.01 -3.52 8.76
N PRO A 155 23.55 -4.45 9.58
CA PRO A 155 23.72 -4.23 11.02
C PRO A 155 24.68 -3.07 11.33
N ASN A 156 25.60 -2.74 10.43
CA ASN A 156 26.57 -1.64 10.60
C ASN A 156 26.01 -0.27 10.20
N GLN A 157 24.81 -0.22 9.60
CA GLN A 157 24.17 1.05 9.27
C GLN A 157 23.80 1.80 10.56
N LEU A 158 24.45 2.95 10.76
CA LEU A 158 24.17 3.86 11.88
C LEU A 158 22.76 4.43 11.80
N ALA A 159 22.13 4.67 12.96
CA ALA A 159 20.79 5.25 13.10
C ALA A 159 20.80 6.79 12.97
N ASP A 160 21.49 7.29 11.94
CA ASP A 160 21.72 8.71 11.70
C ASP A 160 20.64 9.38 10.82
N LYS A 161 20.90 10.63 10.41
CA LYS A 161 20.02 11.38 9.48
C LYS A 161 19.80 10.64 8.16
N LYS A 162 20.82 9.97 7.63
CA LYS A 162 20.74 9.22 6.38
C LYS A 162 19.85 7.99 6.54
N PHE A 163 19.98 7.25 7.65
CA PHE A 163 19.10 6.14 7.97
C PHE A 163 17.64 6.57 8.04
N LYS A 164 17.33 7.65 8.76
CA LYS A 164 15.96 8.21 8.86
C LYS A 164 15.35 8.50 7.48
N ARG A 165 16.13 9.09 6.58
CA ARG A 165 15.71 9.32 5.19
C ARG A 165 15.45 8.01 4.46
N ILE A 166 16.37 7.05 4.52
CA ILE A 166 16.24 5.74 3.86
C ILE A 166 14.97 5.01 4.33
N VAL A 167 14.63 5.05 5.63
CA VAL A 167 13.39 4.48 6.17
C VAL A 167 12.18 5.06 5.45
N VAL A 168 12.04 6.38 5.41
CA VAL A 168 10.86 7.03 4.83
C VAL A 168 10.77 6.78 3.33
N LEU A 169 11.90 6.84 2.62
CA LEU A 169 11.96 6.54 1.18
C LEU A 169 11.56 5.08 0.89
N PHE A 170 12.00 4.16 1.74
CA PHE A 170 11.59 2.76 1.65
C PHE A 170 10.09 2.61 1.86
N LEU A 171 9.49 3.27 2.85
CA LEU A 171 8.05 3.23 3.10
C LEU A 171 7.23 3.84 1.96
N ILE A 172 7.66 4.99 1.44
CA ILE A 172 7.05 5.63 0.25
C ILE A 172 7.03 4.66 -0.93
N GLY A 173 8.17 4.03 -1.23
CA GLY A 173 8.31 3.13 -2.36
C GLY A 173 7.75 1.71 -2.16
N THR A 174 7.35 1.32 -0.94
CA THR A 174 6.90 -0.06 -0.65
C THR A 174 5.49 -0.19 -0.12
N ILE A 175 4.95 0.84 0.54
CA ILE A 175 3.61 0.79 1.16
C ILE A 175 2.74 2.03 0.92
N PHE A 176 3.30 3.24 0.79
CA PHE A 176 2.45 4.46 0.69
C PHE A 176 2.13 4.89 -0.74
N CYS A 177 3.12 4.88 -1.62
CA CYS A 177 3.01 5.45 -2.97
C CYS A 177 3.43 4.45 -4.05
N THR A 178 3.18 3.16 -3.84
CA THR A 178 3.66 2.12 -4.75
C THR A 178 3.07 2.28 -6.14
N LYS A 179 3.94 2.14 -7.15
CA LYS A 179 3.59 2.10 -8.56
C LYS A 179 4.02 0.76 -9.16
N SER A 180 3.80 0.58 -10.45
CA SER A 180 4.39 -0.53 -11.21
C SER A 180 5.92 -0.48 -11.23
N ASP A 181 6.51 0.70 -11.06
CA ASP A 181 7.96 0.92 -10.99
C ASP A 181 8.53 0.41 -9.66
N ILE A 182 9.72 -0.20 -9.75
CA ILE A 182 10.55 -0.70 -8.65
C ILE A 182 11.30 0.41 -7.90
N ASN A 183 11.25 1.62 -8.42
CA ASN A 183 11.92 2.80 -7.90
C ASN A 183 11.01 3.63 -6.99
N VAL A 184 11.60 4.31 -6.02
CA VAL A 184 10.89 5.26 -5.18
C VAL A 184 10.39 6.42 -6.06
N PRO A 185 9.08 6.78 -6.00
CA PRO A 185 8.56 7.89 -6.76
C PRO A 185 9.27 9.20 -6.40
N ARG A 186 9.86 9.85 -7.40
CA ARG A 186 10.74 11.03 -7.22
C ARG A 186 9.98 12.23 -6.64
N GLU A 187 8.69 12.34 -6.96
CA GLU A 187 7.83 13.45 -6.55
C GLU A 187 7.70 13.60 -5.02
N TYR A 188 7.98 12.55 -4.24
CA TYR A 188 7.83 12.56 -2.78
C TYR A 188 9.16 12.67 -2.01
N LEU A 189 10.31 12.65 -2.68
CA LEU A 189 11.62 12.65 -2.00
C LEU A 189 11.90 13.97 -1.26
N HIS A 190 11.32 15.09 -1.70
CA HIS A 190 11.49 16.39 -1.04
C HIS A 190 11.07 16.34 0.45
N SER A 191 10.12 15.45 0.80
CA SER A 191 9.60 15.30 2.16
C SER A 191 10.55 14.62 3.15
N VAL A 192 11.79 14.32 2.73
CA VAL A 192 12.87 13.81 3.59
C VAL A 192 14.14 14.67 3.54
N VAL A 193 14.13 15.79 2.81
CA VAL A 193 15.28 16.70 2.72
C VAL A 193 15.63 17.24 4.10
N ASP A 194 14.64 17.82 4.78
CA ASP A 194 14.75 18.29 6.15
C ASP A 194 14.28 17.19 7.12
N VAL A 195 15.25 16.51 7.75
CA VAL A 195 14.99 15.40 8.67
C VAL A 195 14.16 15.86 9.88
N SER A 196 14.32 17.10 10.33
CA SER A 196 13.58 17.64 11.49
C SER A 196 12.08 17.79 11.21
N LYS A 197 11.70 17.91 9.93
CA LYS A 197 10.30 18.08 9.50
C LYS A 197 9.63 16.78 9.09
N ILE A 198 10.35 15.66 9.02
CA ILE A 198 9.81 14.38 8.52
C ILE A 198 8.53 13.96 9.25
N GLY A 199 8.53 14.06 10.59
CA GLY A 199 7.40 13.68 11.44
C GLY A 199 6.25 14.70 11.44
N ALA A 200 6.50 15.95 11.04
CA ALA A 200 5.49 17.01 11.02
C ALA A 200 4.53 16.92 9.83
N TYR A 201 4.91 16.21 8.76
CA TYR A 201 4.06 16.04 7.58
C TYR A 201 2.81 15.21 7.88
N ASN A 202 1.69 15.59 7.27
CA ASN A 202 0.46 14.80 7.27
C ASN A 202 0.61 13.59 6.35
N ARG A 203 1.13 12.49 6.91
CA ARG A 203 1.32 11.23 6.19
C ARG A 203 0.01 10.47 6.03
N ALA A 204 -0.94 10.64 6.96
CA ALA A 204 -2.25 10.03 6.84
C ALA A 204 -2.97 10.49 5.56
N GLN A 205 -2.93 11.79 5.27
CA GLN A 205 -3.54 12.35 4.06
C GLN A 205 -2.92 11.76 2.79
N LEU A 206 -1.57 11.71 2.71
CA LEU A 206 -0.88 11.10 1.57
C LEU A 206 -1.34 9.65 1.32
N ILE A 207 -1.46 8.86 2.39
CA ILE A 207 -1.85 7.45 2.29
C ILE A 207 -3.31 7.32 1.86
N LEU A 208 -4.21 8.12 2.43
CA LEU A 208 -5.63 8.10 2.08
C LEU A 208 -5.86 8.53 0.63
N ASP A 209 -5.17 9.58 0.18
CA ASP A 209 -5.20 10.04 -1.21
C ASP A 209 -4.74 8.93 -2.16
N LYS A 210 -3.65 8.23 -1.81
CA LYS A 210 -3.11 7.13 -2.62
C LYS A 210 -3.98 5.89 -2.59
N LEU A 211 -4.65 5.59 -1.48
CA LEU A 211 -5.67 4.54 -1.41
C LEU A 211 -6.82 4.86 -2.36
N SER A 212 -7.36 6.08 -2.31
CA SER A 212 -8.51 6.48 -3.12
C SER A 212 -8.17 6.59 -4.61
N GLU A 213 -7.03 7.17 -4.97
CA GLU A 213 -6.50 7.16 -6.35
C GLU A 213 -6.24 5.72 -6.82
N GLY A 214 -5.61 4.93 -5.94
CA GLY A 214 -5.46 3.48 -5.95
C GLY A 214 -6.70 2.75 -6.47
N ALA A 215 -7.72 2.78 -5.63
CA ALA A 215 -8.97 2.08 -5.84
C ALA A 215 -9.72 2.60 -7.08
N ARG A 216 -9.71 3.92 -7.35
CA ARG A 216 -10.30 4.47 -8.58
C ARG A 216 -9.69 3.86 -9.84
N ASN A 217 -8.37 3.82 -9.95
CA ASN A 217 -7.77 3.25 -11.17
C ASN A 217 -7.88 1.72 -11.19
N TYR A 218 -7.91 1.05 -10.03
CA TYR A 218 -8.12 -0.40 -9.96
C TYR A 218 -9.51 -0.77 -10.51
N LYS A 219 -10.56 -0.07 -10.06
CA LYS A 219 -11.94 -0.26 -10.55
C LYS A 219 -12.10 0.07 -12.05
N LYS A 220 -11.21 0.92 -12.59
CA LYS A 220 -11.11 1.24 -14.03
C LYS A 220 -10.17 0.31 -14.80
N ALA A 221 -9.70 -0.79 -14.22
CA ALA A 221 -8.74 -1.73 -14.82
C ALA A 221 -7.38 -1.12 -15.23
N LYS A 222 -7.00 0.00 -14.61
CA LYS A 222 -5.77 0.76 -14.91
C LYS A 222 -4.60 0.48 -13.97
N GLN A 223 -4.83 -0.20 -12.83
CA GLN A 223 -3.77 -0.62 -11.91
C GLN A 223 -4.10 -1.89 -11.13
N THR A 224 -3.07 -2.59 -10.64
CA THR A 224 -3.21 -3.81 -9.83
C THR A 224 -2.40 -3.79 -8.53
N TYR A 225 -1.61 -2.75 -8.29
CA TYR A 225 -0.71 -2.63 -7.14
C TYR A 225 -1.43 -2.10 -5.89
N MET A 226 -2.44 -2.84 -5.43
CA MET A 226 -3.30 -2.45 -4.30
C MET A 226 -3.07 -3.28 -3.02
N MET A 227 -2.12 -4.20 -3.01
CA MET A 227 -1.94 -5.16 -1.91
C MET A 227 -1.67 -4.51 -0.55
N CYS A 228 -0.93 -3.40 -0.49
CA CYS A 228 -0.72 -2.65 0.76
C CYS A 228 -1.97 -1.94 1.25
N PHE A 229 -2.76 -1.38 0.34
CA PHE A 229 -4.01 -0.72 0.68
C PHE A 229 -5.05 -1.73 1.17
N ALA A 230 -5.09 -2.91 0.56
CA ALA A 230 -5.89 -4.02 1.05
C ALA A 230 -5.44 -4.48 2.44
N PHE A 231 -4.12 -4.52 2.70
CA PHE A 231 -3.59 -4.79 4.03
C PHE A 231 -4.00 -3.73 5.04
N PHE A 232 -3.85 -2.44 4.70
CA PHE A 232 -4.30 -1.35 5.55
C PHE A 232 -5.80 -1.47 5.87
N LEU A 233 -6.66 -1.66 4.86
CA LEU A 233 -8.10 -1.81 5.04
C LEU A 233 -8.43 -3.04 5.90
N MET A 234 -7.71 -4.16 5.75
CA MET A 234 -7.85 -5.31 6.63
C MET A 234 -7.58 -4.96 8.09
N GLU A 235 -6.46 -4.31 8.38
CA GLU A 235 -6.11 -3.94 9.75
C GLU A 235 -7.09 -2.89 10.31
N TYR A 236 -7.63 -2.00 9.47
CA TYR A 236 -8.72 -1.09 9.83
C TYR A 236 -10.01 -1.83 10.22
N ILE A 237 -10.44 -2.81 9.41
CA ILE A 237 -11.63 -3.62 9.70
C ILE A 237 -11.44 -4.37 11.03
N ARG A 238 -10.29 -5.04 11.22
CA ARG A 238 -9.97 -5.79 12.45
C ARG A 238 -9.98 -4.93 13.70
N LYS A 239 -9.58 -3.66 13.60
CA LYS A 239 -9.57 -2.71 14.73
C LYS A 239 -10.94 -2.06 14.99
N THR A 240 -11.89 -2.14 14.06
CA THR A 240 -13.23 -1.55 14.19
C THR A 240 -14.35 -2.56 14.47
N ASP A 241 -14.13 -3.84 14.22
CA ASP A 241 -15.03 -4.95 14.57
C ASP A 241 -14.26 -5.98 15.42
N PRO A 242 -14.07 -5.74 16.73
CA PRO A 242 -13.36 -6.66 17.63
C PRO A 242 -14.12 -7.98 17.86
#